data_AF-A0A7C9MR67-F1
#
_entry.id   AF-A0A7C9MR67-F1
#
_cell.length_a   1.000
_cell.length_b   1.000
_cell.length_c   1.000
_cell.angle_alpha   90.00
_cell.angle_beta   90.00
_cell.angle_gamma   90.00
#
_symmetry.space_group_name_H-M   'P 1'
#
loop_
_entity.id
_entity.type
_entity.pdbx_description
1 polymer ?
#
loop_
_entity_poly.entity_id
_entity_poly.type
_entity_poly.pdbx_seq_one_letter_code
_entity_poly.pdbx_strand_id
1 'polypeptide(L)'
;MTDFNEAFRIIIGHEGGYTADPHDRGNWTSGVIGQGQLRGTKWGIAAHANPTLDIKNLTLDDARRIYQTRYWSAIGAEQLPPPLALVAFDTAVNSGVGRAREFLARTRDWRQFLNLRLAFLRSLSTYARYGRGWENRVATLTRQAAAWEARATPVPPKAAPQENIVPLLLPDGTPLPGYGRARVMVRTSGDGLKIIAIPDDKEV
;
A
#
# COMPACT_ATOMS: atom_id res chain seq x y z
N MET A 1 1.53 3.18 10.98
CA MET A 1 2.85 3.51 10.43
C MET A 1 2.93 2.95 9.03
N THR A 2 3.37 3.75 8.06
CA THR A 2 3.65 3.29 6.71
C THR A 2 5.06 2.67 6.68
N ASP A 3 5.19 1.39 6.35
CA ASP A 3 6.48 0.67 6.41
C ASP A 3 7.25 0.80 5.08
N PHE A 4 8.21 1.72 5.05
CA PHE A 4 9.17 1.87 3.95
C PHE A 4 9.93 0.58 3.64
N ASN A 5 10.31 -0.21 4.65
CA ASN A 5 11.10 -1.42 4.42
C ASN A 5 10.30 -2.52 3.73
N GLU A 6 8.99 -2.63 4.01
CA GLU A 6 8.10 -3.51 3.26
C GLU A 6 7.95 -3.03 1.81
N ALA A 7 7.71 -1.72 1.60
CA ALA A 7 7.59 -1.16 0.26
C ALA A 7 8.88 -1.31 -0.55
N PHE A 8 10.03 -1.09 0.07
CA PHE A 8 11.35 -1.24 -0.56
C PHE A 8 11.58 -2.67 -1.04
N ARG A 9 11.28 -3.67 -0.20
CA ARG A 9 11.39 -5.10 -0.57
C ARG A 9 10.50 -5.46 -1.75
N ILE A 10 9.27 -4.93 -1.78
CA ILE A 10 8.34 -5.12 -2.90
C ILE A 10 8.91 -4.56 -4.21
N ILE A 11 9.48 -3.35 -4.16
CA ILE A 11 9.85 -2.59 -5.35
C ILE A 11 11.15 -3.06 -5.98
N ILE A 12 12.14 -3.40 -5.15
CA ILE A 12 13.46 -3.85 -5.61
C ILE A 12 13.44 -5.27 -6.20
N GLY A 13 12.49 -6.11 -5.78
CA GLY A 13 12.40 -7.51 -6.22
C GLY A 13 13.50 -8.40 -5.62
N HIS A 14 13.38 -9.71 -5.82
CA HIS A 14 14.35 -10.70 -5.30
C HIS A 14 15.69 -10.68 -6.05
N GLU A 15 15.77 -10.03 -7.22
CA GLU A 15 16.97 -9.97 -8.05
C GLU A 15 17.48 -8.53 -8.16
N GLY A 16 18.67 -8.28 -7.63
CA GLY A 16 19.33 -6.97 -7.68
C GLY A 16 20.85 -7.06 -7.81
N GLY A 17 21.32 -8.14 -8.44
CA GLY A 17 22.72 -8.37 -8.74
C GLY A 17 23.36 -7.25 -9.55
N TYR A 18 24.69 -7.18 -9.51
CA TYR A 18 25.46 -6.24 -10.30
C TYR A 18 25.52 -6.70 -11.76
N THR A 19 25.22 -5.81 -12.69
CA THR A 19 25.49 -6.00 -14.12
C THR A 19 26.32 -4.85 -14.67
N ALA A 20 27.17 -5.14 -15.65
CA ALA A 20 27.99 -4.16 -16.35
C ALA A 20 28.08 -4.49 -17.84
N ASP A 21 26.95 -4.86 -18.45
CA ASP A 21 26.86 -5.05 -19.90
C ASP A 21 27.19 -3.73 -20.62
N PRO A 22 28.24 -3.68 -21.47
CA PRO A 22 28.61 -2.49 -22.23
C PRO A 22 27.56 -2.07 -23.27
N HIS A 23 26.62 -2.94 -23.66
CA HIS A 23 25.56 -2.63 -24.60
C HIS A 23 24.32 -2.00 -23.93
N ASP A 24 24.29 -1.97 -22.60
CA ASP A 24 23.25 -1.28 -21.86
C ASP A 24 23.70 0.14 -21.50
N ARG A 25 23.01 1.13 -22.09
CA ARG A 25 23.22 2.56 -21.80
C ARG A 25 23.14 2.88 -20.30
N GLY A 26 22.35 2.12 -19.53
CA GLY A 26 22.18 2.31 -18.09
C GLY A 26 23.48 2.17 -17.31
N ASN A 27 24.39 1.32 -17.81
CA ASN A 27 25.66 0.99 -17.17
C ASN A 27 26.77 2.03 -17.40
N TRP A 28 26.57 2.97 -18.32
CA TRP A 28 27.52 4.05 -18.62
C TRP A 28 27.20 5.31 -17.82
N THR A 29 28.21 5.97 -17.24
CA THR A 29 28.00 7.22 -16.47
C THR A 29 27.42 8.36 -17.32
N SER A 30 27.61 8.34 -18.63
CA SER A 30 27.05 9.34 -19.55
C SER A 30 25.61 9.03 -19.98
N GLY A 31 25.14 7.78 -19.81
CA GLY A 31 23.90 7.31 -20.43
C GLY A 31 23.98 7.07 -21.94
N VAL A 32 25.18 7.14 -22.54
CA VAL A 32 25.47 6.85 -23.94
C VAL A 32 26.46 5.69 -24.01
N ILE A 33 26.15 4.69 -24.83
CA ILE A 33 27.00 3.51 -25.03
C ILE A 33 28.38 3.94 -25.51
N GLY A 34 29.43 3.44 -24.86
CA GLY A 34 30.82 3.73 -25.21
C GLY A 34 31.36 5.08 -24.70
N GLN A 35 30.56 5.87 -23.99
CA GLN A 35 30.99 7.18 -23.47
C GLN A 35 30.95 7.24 -21.95
N GLY A 36 31.98 7.82 -21.33
CA GLY A 36 32.13 7.86 -19.88
C GLY A 36 32.65 6.53 -19.33
N GLN A 37 32.35 6.24 -18.06
CA GLN A 37 32.81 5.02 -17.38
C GLN A 37 31.71 3.97 -17.33
N LEU A 38 32.06 2.71 -17.60
CA LEU A 38 31.15 1.58 -17.45
C LEU A 38 31.09 1.16 -15.97
N ARG A 39 30.19 1.79 -15.20
CA ARG A 39 30.03 1.55 -13.75
C ARG A 39 28.94 0.55 -13.41
N GLY A 40 28.08 0.19 -14.36
CA GLY A 40 27.08 -0.85 -14.18
C GLY A 40 25.78 -0.38 -13.50
N THR A 41 24.94 -1.36 -13.18
CA THR A 41 23.68 -1.21 -12.46
C THR A 41 23.62 -2.27 -11.37
N LYS A 42 23.16 -1.90 -10.17
CA LYS A 42 22.94 -2.83 -9.05
C LYS A 42 21.75 -2.35 -8.25
N TRP A 43 20.89 -3.26 -7.77
CA TRP A 43 19.70 -2.88 -6.99
C TRP A 43 18.76 -1.88 -7.70
N GLY A 44 18.75 -1.85 -9.05
CA GLY A 44 18.02 -0.85 -9.84
C GLY A 44 18.68 0.54 -9.91
N ILE A 45 19.85 0.72 -9.31
CA ILE A 45 20.62 1.97 -9.29
C ILE A 45 21.62 1.93 -10.44
N ALA A 46 21.37 2.75 -11.47
CA ALA A 46 22.14 2.78 -12.71
C ALA A 46 23.19 3.91 -12.73
N ALA A 47 24.31 3.69 -13.43
CA ALA A 47 25.45 4.60 -13.53
C ALA A 47 25.08 5.97 -14.10
N HIS A 48 24.29 6.02 -15.17
CA HIS A 48 23.92 7.29 -15.82
C HIS A 48 23.16 8.24 -14.89
N ALA A 49 22.37 7.70 -13.95
CA ALA A 49 21.63 8.48 -12.95
C ALA A 49 22.48 8.76 -11.69
N ASN A 50 23.63 8.09 -11.55
CA ASN A 50 24.50 8.12 -10.36
C ASN A 50 25.98 8.13 -10.76
N PRO A 51 26.43 9.11 -11.57
CA PRO A 51 27.75 9.05 -12.23
C PRO A 51 28.93 9.04 -11.27
N THR A 52 28.74 9.50 -10.03
CA THR A 52 29.77 9.54 -8.98
C THR A 52 29.75 8.35 -8.03
N LEU A 53 28.67 7.56 -8.02
CA LEU A 53 28.49 6.47 -7.06
C LEU A 53 29.32 5.24 -7.45
N ASP A 54 29.87 4.54 -6.45
CA ASP A 54 30.48 3.22 -6.63
C ASP A 54 29.41 2.13 -6.61
N ILE A 55 28.80 1.90 -7.78
CA ILE A 55 27.65 0.99 -7.92
C ILE A 55 28.03 -0.46 -7.64
N LYS A 56 29.25 -0.88 -7.98
CA LYS A 56 29.71 -2.26 -7.83
C LYS A 56 29.68 -2.69 -6.37
N ASN A 57 30.12 -1.80 -5.48
CA ASN A 57 30.26 -2.07 -4.06
C ASN A 57 29.02 -1.69 -3.23
N LEU A 58 27.91 -1.27 -3.84
CA LEU A 58 26.67 -0.97 -3.10
C LEU A 58 26.18 -2.20 -2.34
N THR A 59 25.98 -2.03 -1.04
CA THR A 59 25.25 -2.97 -0.21
C THR A 59 23.75 -2.80 -0.41
N LEU A 60 22.95 -3.79 0.02
CA LEU A 60 21.48 -3.65 0.02
C LEU A 60 21.04 -2.49 0.94
N ASP A 61 21.76 -2.24 2.03
CA ASP A 61 21.46 -1.15 2.95
C ASP A 61 21.83 0.23 2.37
N ASP A 62 22.88 0.33 1.55
CA ASP A 62 23.15 1.54 0.77
C ASP A 62 22.03 1.84 -0.20
N ALA A 63 21.58 0.81 -0.95
CA ALA A 63 20.44 0.95 -1.84
C ALA A 63 19.20 1.38 -1.06
N ARG A 64 18.90 0.74 0.07
CA ARG A 64 17.77 1.10 0.94
C ARG A 64 17.81 2.58 1.34
N ARG A 65 18.96 3.09 1.80
CA ARG A 65 19.13 4.52 2.12
C ARG A 65 18.89 5.43 0.93
N ILE A 66 19.45 5.09 -0.23
CA ILE A 66 19.26 5.86 -1.47
C ILE A 66 17.77 5.93 -1.84
N TYR A 67 17.08 4.79 -1.78
CA TYR A 67 15.65 4.72 -2.07
C TYR A 67 14.81 5.54 -1.06
N GLN A 68 15.18 5.47 0.22
CA GLN A 68 14.51 6.22 1.28
C GLN A 68 14.61 7.72 1.02
N THR A 69 15.83 8.24 0.87
CA THR A 69 16.05 9.68 0.72
C THR A 69 15.53 10.21 -0.61
N ARG A 70 15.86 9.55 -1.73
CA ARG A 70 15.65 10.14 -3.06
C ARG A 70 14.26 9.97 -3.62
N TYR A 71 13.50 9.01 -3.12
CA TYR A 71 12.18 8.70 -3.68
C TYR A 71 11.11 8.70 -2.61
N TRP A 72 11.29 7.95 -1.51
CA TRP A 72 10.28 7.83 -0.45
C TRP A 72 10.05 9.17 0.28
N SER A 73 11.08 9.69 0.94
CA SER A 73 11.01 10.97 1.65
C SER A 73 10.80 12.14 0.69
N ALA A 74 11.32 12.02 -0.54
CA ALA A 74 11.12 13.04 -1.56
C ALA A 74 9.63 13.23 -1.92
N ILE A 75 8.78 12.21 -1.85
CA ILE A 75 7.34 12.40 -2.08
C ILE A 75 6.54 12.62 -0.78
N GLY A 76 7.21 12.68 0.37
CA GLY A 76 6.56 12.75 1.69
C GLY A 76 5.78 11.49 2.03
N ALA A 77 6.24 10.31 1.57
CA ALA A 77 5.52 9.05 1.70
C ALA A 77 5.25 8.64 3.16
N GLU A 78 6.05 9.12 4.11
CA GLU A 78 5.88 8.91 5.55
C GLU A 78 4.53 9.42 6.06
N GLN A 79 3.96 10.43 5.39
CA GLN A 79 2.71 11.09 5.77
C GLN A 79 1.51 10.57 4.98
N LEU A 80 1.71 9.65 4.03
CA LEU A 80 0.64 9.11 3.21
C LEU A 80 0.02 7.86 3.84
N PRO A 81 -1.28 7.58 3.59
CA PRO A 81 -1.88 6.30 3.91
C PRO A 81 -1.07 5.15 3.29
N PRO A 82 -0.90 4.00 3.97
CA PRO A 82 0.04 2.97 3.53
C PRO A 82 -0.14 2.50 2.07
N PRO A 83 -1.38 2.22 1.60
CA PRO A 83 -1.59 1.83 0.20
C PRO A 83 -1.17 2.91 -0.79
N LEU A 84 -1.45 4.18 -0.48
CA LEU A 84 -1.07 5.31 -1.33
C LEU A 84 0.45 5.50 -1.35
N ALA A 85 1.10 5.38 -0.19
CA ALA A 85 2.55 5.49 -0.08
C ALA A 85 3.26 4.46 -0.96
N LEU A 86 2.80 3.20 -0.95
CA LEU A 86 3.35 2.12 -1.76
C LEU A 86 3.28 2.45 -3.26
N VAL A 87 2.08 2.81 -3.77
CA VAL A 87 1.89 3.06 -5.20
C VAL A 87 2.58 4.33 -5.67
N ALA A 88 2.63 5.35 -4.81
CA ALA A 88 3.30 6.62 -5.10
C ALA A 88 4.82 6.46 -5.10
N PHE A 89 5.37 5.68 -4.18
CA PHE A 89 6.80 5.36 -4.14
C PHE A 89 7.24 4.56 -5.37
N ASP A 90 6.51 3.52 -5.75
CA ASP A 90 6.83 2.77 -6.97
C ASP A 90 6.78 3.66 -8.22
N THR A 91 5.83 4.60 -8.26
CA THR A 91 5.72 5.58 -9.35
C THR A 91 6.89 6.56 -9.33
N ALA A 92 7.34 7.00 -8.16
CA ALA A 92 8.50 7.88 -8.04
C ALA A 92 9.78 7.20 -8.55
N VAL A 93 9.94 5.90 -8.27
CA VAL A 93 11.10 5.10 -8.73
C VAL A 93 11.08 4.92 -10.25
N ASN A 94 9.93 4.58 -10.83
CA ASN A 94 9.84 4.21 -12.26
C ASN A 94 9.60 5.40 -13.20
N SER A 95 8.90 6.43 -12.71
CA SER A 95 8.45 7.57 -13.52
C SER A 95 8.94 8.91 -12.99
N GLY A 96 9.72 8.91 -11.90
CA GLY A 96 10.30 10.10 -11.28
C GLY A 96 9.43 10.72 -10.17
N VAL A 97 10.10 11.33 -9.19
CA VAL A 97 9.49 12.02 -8.04
C VAL A 97 8.52 13.13 -8.48
N GLY A 98 8.89 13.91 -9.50
CA GLY A 98 8.03 14.98 -10.02
C GLY A 98 6.69 14.46 -10.49
N ARG A 99 6.69 13.32 -11.20
CA ARG A 99 5.46 12.67 -11.66
C ARG A 99 4.60 12.16 -10.52
N ALA A 100 5.22 11.50 -9.54
CA ALA A 100 4.50 11.02 -8.38
C ALA A 100 3.84 12.17 -7.61
N ARG A 101 4.55 13.29 -7.41
CA ARG A 101 4.01 14.51 -6.78
C ARG A 101 2.86 15.12 -7.59
N GLU A 102 2.96 15.18 -8.92
CA GLU A 102 1.89 15.64 -9.80
C GLU A 102 0.60 14.82 -9.60
N PHE A 103 0.71 13.49 -9.53
CA PHE A 103 -0.45 12.63 -9.29
C PHE A 103 -1.00 12.77 -7.86
N LEU A 104 -0.13 12.89 -6.85
CA LEU A 104 -0.52 13.12 -5.45
C LEU A 104 -1.27 14.45 -5.27
N ALA A 105 -0.97 15.47 -6.08
CA ALA A 105 -1.68 16.74 -6.06
C ALA A 105 -3.11 16.63 -6.62
N ARG A 106 -3.38 15.62 -7.45
CA ARG A 106 -4.70 15.41 -8.08
C ARG A 106 -5.60 14.50 -7.26
N THR A 107 -5.04 13.56 -6.52
CA THR A 107 -5.84 12.61 -5.73
C THR A 107 -5.07 12.05 -4.54
N ARG A 108 -5.81 11.78 -3.46
CA ARG A 108 -5.34 11.04 -2.29
C ARG A 108 -5.88 9.61 -2.24
N ASP A 109 -6.69 9.21 -3.21
CA ASP A 109 -7.15 7.83 -3.34
C ASP A 109 -6.14 7.03 -4.17
N TRP A 110 -5.65 5.91 -3.62
CA TRP A 110 -4.60 5.12 -4.26
C TRP A 110 -5.05 4.41 -5.54
N ARG A 111 -6.35 4.12 -5.69
CA ARG A 111 -6.93 3.50 -6.89
C ARG A 111 -6.99 4.52 -8.02
N GLN A 112 -7.48 5.72 -7.73
CA GLN A 112 -7.46 6.84 -8.66
C GLN A 112 -6.02 7.21 -9.04
N PHE A 113 -5.10 7.18 -8.09
CA PHE A 113 -3.67 7.39 -8.35
C PHE A 113 -3.12 6.38 -9.37
N LEU A 114 -3.44 5.09 -9.21
CA LEU A 114 -3.04 4.07 -10.18
C LEU A 114 -3.71 4.25 -11.55
N ASN A 115 -4.94 4.76 -11.61
CA ASN A 115 -5.59 5.10 -12.88
C ASN A 115 -4.83 6.22 -13.62
N LEU A 116 -4.42 7.28 -12.90
CA LEU A 116 -3.58 8.35 -13.46
C LEU A 116 -2.26 7.80 -14.01
N ARG A 117 -1.63 6.92 -13.24
CA ARG A 117 -0.40 6.25 -13.65
C ARG A 117 -0.59 5.41 -14.90
N LEU A 118 -1.64 4.59 -14.96
CA LEU A 118 -1.92 3.72 -16.09
C LEU A 118 -2.19 4.53 -17.37
N ALA A 119 -2.95 5.62 -17.25
CA ALA A 119 -3.18 6.54 -18.36
C ALA A 119 -1.87 7.16 -18.88
N PHE A 120 -0.99 7.59 -17.97
CA PHE A 120 0.33 8.10 -18.35
C PHE A 120 1.20 7.04 -19.03
N LEU A 121 1.28 5.82 -18.48
CA LEU A 121 2.09 4.75 -19.08
C LEU A 121 1.61 4.44 -20.50
N ARG A 122 0.30 4.40 -20.71
CA ARG A 122 -0.33 4.20 -22.02
C ARG A 122 -0.07 5.33 -23.03
N SER A 123 0.28 6.53 -22.56
CA SER A 123 0.59 7.66 -23.44
C SER A 123 2.05 7.71 -23.90
N LEU A 124 2.92 6.82 -23.39
CA LEU A 124 4.33 6.80 -23.76
C LEU A 124 4.53 6.17 -25.14
N SER A 125 5.41 6.75 -25.97
CA SER A 125 5.74 6.22 -27.30
C SER A 125 6.30 4.80 -27.27
N THR A 126 6.93 4.41 -26.16
CA THR A 126 7.50 3.07 -25.94
C THR A 126 6.48 2.06 -25.39
N TYR A 127 5.22 2.46 -25.19
CA TYR A 127 4.16 1.61 -24.65
C TYR A 127 3.92 0.34 -25.48
N ALA A 128 3.95 0.44 -26.81
CA ALA A 128 3.77 -0.73 -27.67
C ALA A 128 4.78 -1.86 -27.38
N ARG A 129 6.01 -1.50 -26.96
CA ARG A 129 7.07 -2.46 -26.66
C ARG A 129 7.02 -3.00 -25.24
N TYR A 130 6.72 -2.16 -24.25
CA TYR A 130 6.88 -2.51 -22.82
C TYR A 130 5.56 -2.52 -22.02
N GLY A 131 4.47 -2.06 -22.61
CA GLY A 131 3.19 -1.80 -21.93
C GLY A 131 2.67 -2.98 -21.13
N ARG A 132 2.72 -4.19 -21.70
CA ARG A 132 2.28 -5.41 -21.02
C ARG A 132 3.01 -5.62 -19.68
N GLY A 133 4.32 -5.38 -19.65
CA GLY A 133 5.11 -5.49 -18.42
C GLY A 133 4.73 -4.43 -17.39
N TRP A 134 4.48 -3.20 -17.84
CA TRP A 134 4.05 -2.11 -16.98
C TRP A 134 2.65 -2.35 -16.39
N GLU A 135 1.70 -2.82 -17.20
CA GLU A 135 0.36 -3.17 -16.73
C GLU A 135 0.39 -4.31 -15.71
N ASN A 136 1.21 -5.35 -15.94
CA ASN A 136 1.43 -6.43 -14.98
C ASN A 136 2.00 -5.92 -13.64
N ARG A 137 2.92 -4.94 -13.68
CA ARG A 137 3.44 -4.28 -12.47
C ARG A 137 2.35 -3.51 -11.74
N VAL A 138 1.52 -2.73 -12.45
CA VAL A 138 0.40 -1.98 -11.87
C VAL A 138 -0.63 -2.93 -11.25
N ALA A 139 -0.96 -4.05 -11.90
CA ALA A 139 -1.86 -5.06 -11.35
C ALA A 139 -1.30 -5.70 -10.07
N THR A 140 0.01 -5.95 -10.02
CA THR A 140 0.69 -6.46 -8.82
C THR A 140 0.63 -5.46 -7.66
N LEU A 141 0.94 -4.20 -7.93
CA LEU A 141 0.83 -3.12 -6.94
C LEU A 141 -0.62 -2.93 -6.45
N THR A 142 -1.60 -3.08 -7.34
CA THR A 142 -3.02 -3.01 -6.97
C THR A 142 -3.35 -4.06 -5.91
N ARG A 143 -2.92 -5.31 -6.11
CA ARG A 143 -3.15 -6.39 -5.13
C ARG A 143 -2.44 -6.12 -3.81
N GLN A 144 -1.20 -5.63 -3.84
CA GLN A 144 -0.44 -5.31 -2.62
C GLN A 144 -1.05 -4.14 -1.85
N ALA A 145 -1.41 -3.06 -2.55
CA ALA A 145 -2.06 -1.89 -1.96
C ALA A 145 -3.41 -2.27 -1.32
N ALA A 146 -4.23 -3.09 -2.00
CA ALA A 146 -5.46 -3.63 -1.43
C ALA A 146 -5.21 -4.50 -0.18
N ALA A 147 -4.17 -5.34 -0.19
CA ALA A 147 -3.80 -6.12 0.99
C ALA A 147 -3.35 -5.22 2.15
N TRP A 148 -2.60 -4.16 1.87
CA TRP A 148 -2.19 -3.17 2.88
C TRP A 148 -3.38 -2.41 3.44
N GLU A 149 -4.35 -2.07 2.59
CA GLU A 149 -5.59 -1.41 3.00
C GLU A 149 -6.42 -2.31 3.92
N ALA A 150 -6.56 -3.59 3.59
CA ALA A 150 -7.27 -4.57 4.41
C ALA A 150 -6.60 -4.82 5.78
N ARG A 151 -5.27 -4.68 5.87
CA ARG A 151 -4.55 -4.73 7.15
C ARG A 151 -4.68 -3.45 7.96
N ALA A 152 -4.84 -2.31 7.30
CA ALA A 152 -4.95 -0.99 7.92
C ALA A 152 -6.38 -0.65 8.35
N THR A 153 -7.39 -1.30 7.75
CA THR A 153 -8.75 -1.27 8.27
C THR A 153 -8.80 -2.16 9.51
N PRO A 154 -9.20 -1.64 10.68
CA PRO A 154 -9.60 -2.52 11.77
C PRO A 154 -10.69 -3.43 11.20
N VAL A 155 -10.61 -4.73 11.49
CA VAL A 155 -11.81 -5.59 11.45
C VAL A 155 -12.90 -4.78 12.15
N PRO A 156 -14.07 -4.53 11.51
CA PRO A 156 -15.12 -3.76 12.16
C PRO A 156 -15.30 -4.34 13.57
N PRO A 157 -15.33 -3.51 14.63
CA PRO A 157 -15.49 -4.03 15.98
C PRO A 157 -16.66 -4.99 15.93
N LYS A 158 -16.49 -6.21 16.46
CA LYS A 158 -17.62 -7.13 16.72
C LYS A 158 -18.74 -6.23 17.22
N ALA A 159 -19.83 -6.12 16.45
CA ALA A 159 -20.82 -5.07 16.63
C ALA A 159 -21.06 -4.91 18.15
N ALA A 160 -20.80 -3.71 18.67
CA ALA A 160 -21.02 -3.45 20.08
C ALA A 160 -22.43 -3.98 20.42
N PRO A 161 -22.60 -4.75 21.52
CA PRO A 161 -23.90 -5.32 21.84
C PRO A 161 -24.94 -4.20 21.76
N GLN A 162 -25.85 -4.31 20.78
CA GLN A 162 -26.94 -3.37 20.67
C GLN A 162 -27.87 -3.65 21.85
N GLU A 163 -27.94 -2.71 22.79
CA GLU A 163 -28.99 -2.72 23.80
C GLU A 163 -30.30 -2.37 23.10
N ASN A 164 -31.07 -3.39 22.75
CA ASN A 164 -32.42 -3.21 22.26
C ASN A 164 -33.38 -3.34 23.45
N ILE A 165 -34.20 -2.31 23.66
CA ILE A 165 -35.33 -2.38 24.59
C ILE A 165 -36.49 -3.00 23.82
N VAL A 166 -36.86 -4.22 24.18
CA VAL A 166 -38.01 -4.92 23.60
C VAL A 166 -39.00 -5.27 24.70
N PRO A 167 -40.32 -5.16 24.45
CA PRO A 167 -41.31 -5.67 25.38
C PRO A 167 -41.19 -7.20 25.43
N LEU A 168 -40.93 -7.76 26.62
CA LEU A 168 -41.05 -9.20 26.85
C LEU A 168 -42.51 -9.53 27.13
N LEU A 169 -43.12 -10.29 26.23
CA LEU A 169 -44.53 -10.69 26.32
C LEU A 169 -44.65 -12.20 26.57
N LEU A 170 -45.65 -12.59 27.35
CA LEU A 170 -46.10 -13.97 27.50
C LEU A 170 -46.78 -14.46 26.20
N PRO A 171 -47.02 -15.78 26.02
CA PRO A 171 -47.70 -16.31 24.84
C PRO A 171 -49.08 -15.71 24.57
N ASP A 172 -49.73 -15.17 25.61
CA ASP A 172 -51.01 -14.49 25.54
C ASP A 172 -50.91 -12.98 25.21
N GLY A 173 -49.69 -12.48 24.97
CA GLY A 173 -49.41 -11.09 24.62
C GLY A 173 -49.34 -10.13 25.81
N THR A 174 -49.47 -10.60 27.05
CA THR A 174 -49.35 -9.75 28.24
C THR A 174 -47.88 -9.51 28.64
N PRO A 175 -47.53 -8.33 29.19
CA PRO A 175 -46.15 -8.07 29.63
C PRO A 175 -45.69 -9.02 30.72
N LEU A 176 -44.46 -9.53 30.61
CA LEU A 176 -43.86 -10.37 31.65
C LEU A 176 -43.68 -9.56 32.95
N PRO A 177 -44.24 -10.01 34.09
CA PRO A 177 -44.12 -9.30 35.36
C PRO A 177 -42.66 -9.07 35.77
N GLY A 178 -42.29 -7.82 36.07
CA GLY A 178 -40.92 -7.43 36.42
C GLY A 178 -40.00 -7.08 35.25
N TYR A 179 -40.49 -7.16 34.00
CA TYR A 179 -39.69 -6.96 32.78
C TYR A 179 -40.36 -6.03 31.76
N GLY A 180 -41.09 -5.00 32.23
CA GLY A 180 -41.84 -4.06 31.41
C GLY A 180 -41.00 -3.36 30.31
N ARG A 181 -39.73 -3.06 30.59
CA ARG A 181 -38.71 -2.66 29.60
C ARG A 181 -37.40 -3.43 29.82
N ALA A 182 -37.36 -4.71 29.47
CA ALA A 182 -36.12 -5.47 29.58
C ALA A 182 -35.04 -4.94 28.62
N ARG A 183 -33.84 -4.66 29.15
CA ARG A 183 -32.63 -4.53 28.32
C ARG A 183 -32.25 -5.91 27.83
N VAL A 184 -32.28 -6.11 26.51
CA VAL A 184 -31.90 -7.37 25.88
C VAL A 184 -30.51 -7.24 25.26
N MET A 185 -29.55 -7.99 25.81
CA MET A 185 -28.25 -8.17 25.17
C MET A 185 -28.26 -9.41 24.29
N VAL A 186 -27.97 -9.21 23.01
CA VAL A 186 -27.76 -10.29 22.05
C VAL A 186 -26.26 -10.57 21.94
N ARG A 187 -25.82 -11.78 22.33
CA ARG A 187 -24.40 -12.18 22.22
C ARG A 187 -24.26 -13.39 21.30
N THR A 188 -23.28 -13.33 20.40
CA THR A 188 -22.83 -14.48 19.62
C THR A 188 -21.84 -15.32 20.44
N SER A 189 -22.16 -16.61 20.60
CA SER A 189 -21.34 -17.66 21.21
C SER A 189 -21.12 -18.79 20.20
N GLY A 190 -20.15 -19.67 20.46
CA GLY A 190 -19.83 -20.81 19.58
C GLY A 190 -21.00 -21.75 19.30
N ASP A 191 -22.01 -21.76 20.18
CA ASP A 191 -23.19 -22.63 20.11
C ASP A 191 -24.47 -21.89 19.68
N GLY A 192 -24.37 -20.65 19.19
CA GLY A 192 -25.50 -19.84 18.71
C GLY A 192 -25.75 -18.53 19.45
N LEU A 193 -26.96 -17.98 19.28
CA LEU A 193 -27.41 -16.70 19.85
C LEU A 193 -27.91 -16.88 21.30
N LYS A 194 -27.34 -16.13 22.24
CA LYS A 194 -27.83 -16.04 23.62
C LYS A 194 -28.47 -14.67 23.85
N ILE A 195 -29.68 -14.68 24.43
CA ILE A 195 -30.47 -13.50 24.81
C ILE A 195 -30.42 -13.40 26.34
N ILE A 196 -29.96 -12.26 26.87
CA ILE A 196 -29.95 -11.98 28.32
C ILE A 196 -30.91 -10.81 28.55
N ALA A 197 -31.93 -11.01 29.39
CA ALA A 197 -32.87 -9.97 29.81
C ALA A 197 -32.49 -9.45 31.20
N ILE A 198 -32.31 -8.14 31.32
CA ILE A 198 -32.02 -7.45 32.59
C ILE A 198 -33.28 -6.68 33.02
N PRO A 199 -33.83 -6.91 34.23
CA PRO A 199 -34.98 -6.18 34.74
C PRO A 199 -34.63 -4.71 35.08
N ASP A 200 -35.62 -3.83 35.03
CA ASP A 200 -35.47 -2.36 35.12
C ASP A 200 -34.86 -1.86 36.45
N ASP A 201 -34.93 -2.67 37.51
CA ASP A 201 -34.60 -2.31 38.90
C ASP A 201 -33.18 -2.68 39.35
N LYS A 202 -32.35 -3.23 38.45
CA LYS A 202 -30.97 -3.64 38.78
C LYS A 202 -29.95 -2.96 37.88
N GLU A 203 -29.04 -2.18 38.47
CA GLU A 203 -27.81 -1.75 37.81
C GLU A 203 -26.82 -2.93 37.67
N VAL A 204 -25.99 -2.88 36.63
CA VAL A 204 -25.02 -3.93 36.26
C VAL A 204 -23.79 -3.88 37.15
#